data_AF-A0A7T8GRX2-F1
#
_entry.id   AF-A0A7T8GRX2-F1
#
_cell.length_a   1.000
_cell.length_b   1.000
_cell.length_c   1.000
_cell.angle_alpha   90.00
_cell.angle_beta   90.00
_cell.angle_gamma   90.00
#
_symmetry.space_group_name_H-M   'P 1'
#
loop_
_entity.id
_entity.type
_entity.pdbx_description
1 polymer ?
#
loop_
_entity_poly.entity_id
_entity_poly.type
_entity_poly.pdbx_seq_one_letter_code
_entity_poly.pdbx_strand_id
1 'polypeptide(L)'
;MREKCRPTVLLLLIVSAASLGLSPHDFPDVAEHYTQYPYPPIPDIESEDREASPVYQGPSLGEINHFLYGGRMLREGPYRIWVVGGGTGNSSLFYAHEFRHIKNLEIVHSDVSGASLDIARKRAELRGLK
;
A
#
# COMPACT_ATOMS: atom_id res chain seq x y z
N MET A 1 11.12 5.17 -34.19
CA MET A 1 10.60 6.09 -33.15
C MET A 1 10.33 5.25 -31.91
N ARG A 2 11.01 5.48 -30.78
CA ARG A 2 10.64 4.81 -29.51
C ARG A 2 9.36 5.50 -29.02
N GLU A 3 8.25 4.78 -28.96
CA GLU A 3 7.08 5.27 -28.24
C GLU A 3 7.52 5.65 -26.82
N LYS A 4 7.23 6.89 -26.40
CA LYS A 4 7.43 7.29 -25.01
C LYS A 4 6.56 6.39 -24.15
N CYS A 5 7.18 5.45 -23.43
CA CYS A 5 6.48 4.57 -22.52
C CYS A 5 5.79 5.45 -21.47
N ARG A 6 4.44 5.49 -21.51
CA ARG A 6 3.66 6.25 -20.53
C ARG A 6 3.82 5.58 -19.16
N PRO A 7 3.98 6.34 -18.06
CA PRO A 7 4.06 5.76 -16.74
C PRO A 7 2.78 4.99 -16.42
N THR A 8 2.93 3.76 -15.94
CA THR A 8 1.80 2.96 -15.47
C THR A 8 1.44 3.42 -14.06
N VAL A 9 0.24 3.95 -13.88
CA VAL A 9 -0.29 4.40 -12.58
C VAL A 9 -1.34 3.40 -12.12
N LEU A 10 -1.15 2.84 -10.92
CA LEU A 10 -2.09 1.94 -10.28
C LEU A 10 -2.60 2.57 -8.98
N LEU A 11 -3.91 2.76 -8.88
CA LEU A 11 -4.57 3.19 -7.66
C LEU A 11 -5.16 1.98 -6.94
N LEU A 12 -4.75 1.76 -5.69
CA LEU A 12 -5.26 0.71 -4.82
C LEU A 12 -5.94 1.36 -3.63
N LEU A 13 -7.27 1.32 -3.66
CA LEU A 13 -8.12 1.79 -2.57
C LEU A 13 -8.41 0.62 -1.63
N ILE A 14 -7.90 0.71 -0.40
CA ILE A 14 -8.16 -0.27 0.67
C ILE A 14 -9.14 0.38 1.63
N VAL A 15 -10.38 0.56 1.16
CA VAL A 15 -11.48 1.11 1.95
C VAL A 15 -12.64 0.12 1.99
N SER A 16 -13.17 -0.11 3.18
CA SER A 16 -14.45 -0.79 3.33
C SER A 16 -15.56 0.11 2.80
N ALA A 17 -16.48 -0.42 1.98
CA ALA A 17 -17.63 0.34 1.47
C ALA A 17 -18.49 0.95 2.60
N ALA A 18 -18.44 0.38 3.81
CA ALA A 18 -19.18 0.86 4.97
C ALA A 18 -18.68 2.22 5.51
N SER A 19 -17.43 2.63 5.23
CA SER A 19 -16.89 3.90 5.72
C SER A 19 -17.24 5.10 4.83
N LEU A 20 -17.73 4.88 3.61
CA LEU A 20 -18.03 5.95 2.64
C LEU A 20 -19.23 6.83 3.04
N GLY A 21 -20.06 6.39 4.00
CA GLY A 21 -21.20 7.15 4.52
C GLY A 21 -21.00 7.72 5.93
N LEU A 22 -19.85 7.50 6.56
CA LEU A 22 -19.57 7.94 7.92
C LEU A 22 -18.80 9.26 7.87
N SER A 23 -19.42 10.34 8.34
CA SER A 23 -18.71 11.60 8.56
C SER A 23 -17.98 11.55 9.91
N PRO A 24 -16.69 11.94 9.97
CA PRO A 24 -15.99 12.10 11.25
C PRO A 24 -16.69 13.09 12.19
N HIS A 25 -17.46 14.03 11.63
CA HIS A 25 -18.26 14.97 12.41
C HIS A 25 -19.42 14.28 13.14
N ASP A 26 -20.05 13.28 12.52
CA ASP A 26 -21.23 12.62 13.08
C ASP A 26 -20.85 11.57 14.13
N PHE A 27 -19.62 11.05 14.07
CA PHE A 27 -19.11 10.02 14.98
C PHE A 27 -17.65 10.31 15.39
N PRO A 28 -17.40 11.36 16.19
CA PRO A 28 -16.04 11.79 16.55
C PRO A 28 -15.26 10.69 17.30
N ASP A 29 -15.88 9.97 18.23
CA ASP A 29 -15.24 8.89 18.98
C ASP A 29 -14.80 7.73 18.07
N VAL A 30 -15.56 7.46 17.01
CA VAL A 30 -15.22 6.44 16.02
C VAL A 30 -14.04 6.91 15.17
N ALA A 31 -14.05 8.16 14.72
CA ALA A 31 -12.93 8.74 13.97
C ALA A 31 -11.64 8.79 14.82
N GLU A 32 -11.76 9.13 16.11
CA GLU A 32 -10.66 9.08 17.06
C GLU A 32 -10.12 7.65 17.19
N HIS A 33 -10.99 6.66 17.37
CA HIS A 33 -10.57 5.25 17.44
C HIS A 33 -9.75 4.85 16.19
N TYR A 34 -10.28 5.10 14.99
CA TYR A 34 -9.60 4.73 13.75
C TYR A 34 -8.27 5.48 13.53
N THR A 35 -8.08 6.64 14.15
CA THR A 35 -6.85 7.41 14.02
C THR A 35 -5.82 7.07 15.09
N GLN A 36 -6.25 6.77 16.32
CA GLN A 36 -5.37 6.52 17.47
C GLN A 36 -4.88 5.07 17.58
N TYR A 37 -5.66 4.09 17.10
CA TYR A 37 -5.31 2.67 17.22
C TYR A 37 -4.86 2.09 15.88
N PRO A 38 -3.54 1.89 15.66
CA PRO A 38 -3.03 1.41 14.38
C PRO A 38 -3.54 0.02 14.01
N TYR A 39 -3.85 -0.17 12.73
CA TYR A 39 -4.32 -1.46 12.22
C TYR A 39 -3.70 -1.83 10.86
N PRO A 40 -3.34 -3.11 10.63
CA PRO A 40 -3.26 -4.19 11.63
C PRO A 40 -2.23 -3.88 12.72
N PRO A 41 -2.46 -4.30 13.98
CA PRO A 41 -1.53 -4.03 15.07
C PRO A 41 -0.19 -4.73 14.84
N ILE A 42 0.92 -4.04 15.11
CA ILE A 42 2.28 -4.56 15.02
C ILE A 42 2.92 -4.47 16.42
N PRO A 43 2.84 -5.54 17.24
CA PRO A 43 3.28 -5.50 18.64
C PRO A 43 4.79 -5.29 18.80
N ASP A 44 5.57 -5.93 17.93
CA ASP A 44 7.02 -5.81 17.90
C ASP A 44 7.52 -5.67 16.46
N ILE A 45 7.82 -4.42 16.09
CA ILE A 45 8.32 -4.06 14.77
C ILE A 45 9.73 -4.64 14.54
N GLU A 46 10.54 -4.79 15.58
CA GLU A 46 11.93 -5.24 15.44
C GLU A 46 12.04 -6.75 15.17
N SER A 47 11.04 -7.52 15.62
CA SER A 47 10.93 -8.97 15.36
C SER A 47 10.53 -9.33 13.92
N GLU A 48 10.13 -8.36 13.11
CA GLU A 48 9.62 -8.61 11.76
C GLU A 48 10.73 -9.16 10.85
N ASP A 49 10.42 -10.24 10.11
CA ASP A 49 11.32 -10.73 9.06
C ASP A 49 11.32 -9.74 7.88
N ARG A 50 12.48 -9.10 7.69
CA ARG A 50 12.71 -8.02 6.72
C ARG A 50 12.85 -8.55 5.29
N GLU A 51 13.15 -9.84 5.12
CA GLU A 51 13.28 -10.50 3.82
C GLU A 51 11.97 -11.17 3.39
N ALA A 52 11.15 -11.61 4.36
CA ALA A 52 9.85 -12.19 4.06
C ALA A 52 8.87 -11.16 3.48
N SER A 53 8.02 -11.63 2.55
CA SER A 53 6.88 -10.86 2.07
C SER A 53 5.86 -10.67 3.20
N PRO A 54 5.38 -9.44 3.46
CA PRO A 54 4.29 -9.20 4.40
C PRO A 54 3.02 -9.96 4.00
N VAL A 55 2.27 -10.42 5.00
CA VAL A 55 0.96 -11.04 4.77
C VAL A 55 -0.01 -9.96 4.28
N TYR A 56 -0.54 -10.16 3.08
CA TYR A 56 -1.51 -9.28 2.46
C TYR A 56 -2.63 -10.09 1.79
N GLN A 57 -3.88 -9.72 2.08
CA GLN A 57 -5.09 -10.36 1.55
C GLN A 57 -5.74 -9.46 0.50
N GLY A 58 -5.02 -9.17 -0.57
CA GLY A 58 -5.55 -8.44 -1.72
C GLY A 58 -4.97 -8.98 -3.02
N PRO A 59 -5.31 -8.36 -4.15
CA PRO A 59 -4.96 -8.92 -5.44
C PRO A 59 -3.45 -8.89 -5.66
N SER A 60 -2.93 -10.02 -6.11
CA SER A 60 -1.55 -10.15 -6.58
C SER A 60 -1.35 -9.34 -7.86
N LEU A 61 -0.08 -9.08 -8.18
CA LEU A 61 0.28 -8.39 -9.42
C LEU A 61 -0.21 -9.14 -10.68
N GLY A 62 -0.14 -10.47 -10.65
CA GLY A 62 -0.63 -11.31 -11.74
C GLY A 62 -2.12 -11.12 -11.98
N GLU A 63 -2.92 -11.08 -10.91
CA GLU A 63 -4.36 -10.86 -10.98
C GLU A 63 -4.68 -9.45 -11.51
N ILE A 64 -4.02 -8.42 -10.99
CA ILE A 64 -4.19 -7.04 -11.47
C ILE A 64 -3.86 -6.96 -12.97
N ASN A 65 -2.71 -7.50 -13.37
CA ASN A 65 -2.28 -7.49 -14.77
C ASN A 65 -3.27 -8.24 -15.67
N HIS A 66 -3.74 -9.41 -15.26
CA HIS A 66 -4.65 -10.23 -16.05
C HIS A 66 -6.05 -9.59 -16.14
N PHE A 67 -6.70 -9.35 -14.99
CA PHE A 67 -8.10 -8.95 -14.95
C PHE A 67 -8.33 -7.49 -15.32
N LEU A 68 -7.40 -6.58 -14.99
CA LEU A 68 -7.58 -5.14 -15.29
C LEU A 68 -6.91 -4.72 -16.60
N TYR A 69 -5.83 -5.38 -17.00
CA TYR A 69 -5.01 -4.94 -18.14
C TYR A 69 -4.88 -5.99 -19.26
N GLY A 70 -5.55 -7.14 -19.15
CA GLY A 70 -5.49 -8.21 -20.15
C GLY A 70 -4.08 -8.71 -20.40
N GLY A 71 -3.22 -8.73 -19.36
CA GLY A 71 -1.84 -9.17 -19.41
C GLY A 71 -0.82 -8.12 -19.89
N ARG A 72 -1.24 -6.88 -20.16
CA ARG A 72 -0.41 -5.85 -20.82
C ARG A 72 0.16 -4.77 -19.88
N MET A 73 -0.02 -4.90 -18.57
CA MET A 73 0.47 -3.94 -17.58
C MET A 73 1.99 -4.06 -17.39
N LEU A 74 2.51 -5.28 -17.31
CA LEU A 74 3.91 -5.60 -17.01
C LEU A 74 4.81 -5.37 -18.23
N ARG A 75 5.10 -4.10 -18.52
CA ARG A 75 6.04 -3.63 -19.54
C ARG A 75 7.26 -2.95 -18.91
N GLU A 76 8.36 -2.82 -19.64
CA GLU A 76 9.49 -2.01 -19.14
C GLU A 76 9.11 -0.53 -19.09
N GLY A 77 9.28 0.11 -17.92
CA GLY A 77 8.94 1.52 -17.72
C GLY A 77 8.82 1.90 -16.24
N PRO A 78 8.63 3.19 -15.92
CA PRO A 78 8.37 3.63 -14.55
C PRO A 78 6.97 3.22 -14.09
N TYR A 79 6.88 2.78 -12.84
CA TYR A 79 5.63 2.37 -12.19
C TYR A 79 5.35 3.25 -10.99
N ARG A 80 4.10 3.69 -10.86
CA ARG A 80 3.62 4.43 -9.70
C ARG A 80 2.42 3.73 -9.13
N ILE A 81 2.48 3.36 -7.85
CA ILE A 81 1.38 2.74 -7.12
C ILE A 81 0.98 3.69 -6.00
N TRP A 82 -0.31 4.02 -5.88
CA TRP A 82 -0.82 4.76 -4.73
C TRP A 82 -1.72 3.85 -3.91
N VAL A 83 -1.31 3.61 -2.66
CA VAL A 83 -2.05 2.81 -1.69
C VAL A 83 -2.73 3.78 -0.73
N VAL A 84 -4.06 3.82 -0.78
CA VAL A 84 -4.90 4.67 0.09
C VAL A 84 -5.60 3.79 1.13
N GLY A 85 -5.49 4.17 2.40
CA GLY A 85 -5.94 3.32 3.51
C GLY A 85 -4.93 2.20 3.79
N GLY A 86 -3.63 2.49 3.64
CA GLY A 86 -2.60 1.47 3.75
C GLY A 86 -2.36 0.93 5.16
N GLY A 87 -2.94 1.56 6.18
CA GLY A 87 -2.79 1.17 7.58
C GLY A 87 -1.32 1.11 8.01
N THR A 88 -0.95 0.08 8.76
CA THR A 88 0.45 -0.15 9.19
C THR A 88 1.38 -0.66 8.09
N GLY A 89 0.96 -0.64 6.82
CA GLY A 89 1.85 -0.78 5.66
C GLY A 89 1.90 -2.17 5.01
N ASN A 90 1.11 -3.15 5.44
CA ASN A 90 1.18 -4.52 4.89
C ASN A 90 1.07 -4.56 3.35
N SER A 91 0.11 -3.84 2.77
CA SER A 91 -0.11 -3.80 1.33
C SER A 91 1.04 -3.11 0.59
N SER A 92 1.45 -1.93 1.04
CA SER A 92 2.56 -1.17 0.43
C SER A 92 3.86 -1.96 0.45
N LEU A 93 4.17 -2.61 1.58
CA LEU A 93 5.37 -3.43 1.74
C LEU A 93 5.28 -4.74 0.95
N PHE A 94 4.09 -5.35 0.87
CA PHE A 94 3.84 -6.50 0.00
C PHE A 94 4.12 -6.14 -1.47
N TYR A 95 3.58 -5.03 -1.95
CA TYR A 95 3.84 -4.60 -3.32
C TYR A 95 5.30 -4.17 -3.53
N ALA A 96 5.96 -3.55 -2.55
CA ALA A 96 7.39 -3.27 -2.63
C ALA A 96 8.20 -4.57 -2.80
N HIS A 97 7.84 -5.63 -2.06
CA HIS A 97 8.46 -6.95 -2.19
C HIS A 97 8.17 -7.57 -3.56
N GLU A 98 6.91 -7.63 -4.01
CA GLU A 98 6.53 -8.23 -5.30
C GLU A 98 7.19 -7.52 -6.49
N PHE A 99 7.28 -6.19 -6.45
CA PHE A 99 7.82 -5.36 -7.53
C PHE A 99 9.31 -5.05 -7.39
N ARG A 100 10.05 -5.70 -6.47
CA ARG A 100 11.48 -5.43 -6.23
C ARG A 100 12.39 -5.60 -7.47
N HIS A 101 11.92 -6.34 -8.47
CA HIS A 101 12.62 -6.57 -9.74
C HIS A 101 12.37 -5.46 -10.79
N ILE A 102 11.39 -4.58 -10.57
CA ILE A 102 11.02 -3.49 -11.46
C ILE A 102 11.87 -2.26 -11.14
N LYS A 103 12.51 -1.69 -12.17
CA LYS A 103 13.28 -0.44 -12.04
C LYS A 103 12.33 0.76 -12.03
N ASN A 104 12.67 1.80 -11.27
CA ASN A 104 11.90 3.06 -11.18
C ASN A 104 10.45 2.85 -10.70
N LEU A 105 10.29 2.04 -9.65
CA LEU A 105 9.04 1.88 -8.91
C LEU A 105 8.92 2.98 -7.85
N GLU A 106 7.75 3.61 -7.78
CA GLU A 106 7.36 4.51 -6.71
C GLU A 106 6.07 3.97 -6.09
N ILE A 107 6.07 3.74 -4.78
CA ILE A 107 4.86 3.40 -4.03
C ILE A 107 4.58 4.54 -3.06
N VAL A 108 3.49 5.25 -3.29
CA VAL A 108 2.99 6.28 -2.38
C VAL A 108 2.03 5.60 -1.41
N HIS A 109 2.33 5.69 -0.11
CA HIS A 109 1.49 5.18 0.96
C HIS A 109 0.74 6.33 1.62
N SER A 110 -0.56 6.18 1.84
CA SER A 110 -1.38 7.18 2.53
C SER A 110 -2.43 6.51 3.41
N ASP A 111 -2.61 7.08 4.59
CA ASP A 111 -3.62 6.67 5.57
C ASP A 111 -4.09 7.89 6.35
N VAL A 112 -5.27 7.79 6.96
CA VAL A 112 -5.82 8.85 7.82
C VAL A 112 -5.24 8.81 9.25
N SER A 113 -4.76 7.64 9.69
CA SER A 113 -4.15 7.44 11.00
C SER A 113 -2.66 7.80 10.98
N GLY A 114 -2.28 8.88 11.68
CA GLY A 114 -0.88 9.23 11.89
C GLY A 114 -0.08 8.13 12.58
N ALA A 115 -0.68 7.47 13.58
CA ALA A 115 -0.04 6.36 14.29
C ALA A 115 0.22 5.14 13.37
N SER A 116 -0.69 4.86 12.42
CA SER A 116 -0.47 3.83 11.40
C SER A 116 0.64 4.22 10.43
N LEU A 117 0.69 5.48 10.00
CA LEU A 117 1.74 6.00 9.12
C LEU A 117 3.13 5.90 9.75
N ASP A 118 3.26 6.18 11.04
CA ASP A 118 4.56 6.09 11.74
C ASP A 118 5.07 4.65 11.82
N ILE A 119 4.18 3.69 12.08
CA ILE A 119 4.51 2.26 12.04
C ILE A 119 4.89 1.84 10.61
N ALA A 120 4.07 2.21 9.61
CA ALA A 120 4.34 1.88 8.21
C ALA A 120 5.70 2.43 7.74
N ARG A 121 6.03 3.67 8.11
CA ARG A 121 7.31 4.31 7.80
C ARG A 121 8.47 3.55 8.45
N LYS A 122 8.38 3.24 9.74
CA LYS A 122 9.44 2.51 10.44
C LYS A 122 9.68 1.13 9.83
N ARG A 123 8.61 0.41 9.46
CA ARG A 123 8.71 -0.89 8.79
C ARG A 123 9.33 -0.78 7.40
N ALA A 124 9.03 0.28 6.65
CA ALA A 124 9.65 0.57 5.36
C ALA A 124 11.16 0.84 5.51
N GLU A 125 11.55 1.67 6.49
CA GLU A 125 12.95 1.99 6.77
C GLU A 125 13.77 0.74 7.14
N LEU A 126 13.22 -0.16 7.96
CA LEU A 126 13.86 -1.43 8.31
C LEU A 126 14.12 -2.35 7.11
N ARG A 127 13.34 -2.18 6.04
CA ARG A 127 13.49 -2.89 4.75
C ARG A 127 14.31 -2.11 3.73
N GLY A 128 14.94 -0.99 4.13
CA GLY A 128 15.75 -0.15 3.25
C GLY A 128 14.94 0.67 2.24
N LEU A 129 13.64 0.83 2.47
CA LEU A 129 12.73 1.64 1.66
C LEU A 129 12.65 3.07 2.20
N LYS A 130 12.16 4.00 1.38
CA LYS A 130 12.00 5.43 1.71
C LYS A 130 10.61 5.92 1.38
#